data_AF-A0A1V5TIY2-F1
#
_entry.id   AF-A0A1V5TIY2-F1
#
_cell.length_a   1.000
_cell.length_b   1.000
_cell.length_c   1.000
_cell.angle_alpha   90.00
_cell.angle_beta   90.00
_cell.angle_gamma   90.00
#
_symmetry.space_group_name_H-M   'P 1'
#
loop_
_entity.id
_entity.type
_entity.pdbx_description
1 polymer ?
#
loop_
_entity_poly.entity_id
_entity_poly.type
_entity_poly.pdbx_seq_one_letter_code
_entity_poly.pdbx_strand_id
1 'polypeptide(L)'
;MGEIVYKTIIRSGLTLLILWFLKNHFDEKYFWIVSLLAIFFFVINPAYMSYKRFLEINKNIESGTLCSLCKHFDKSAILCIKYDKHPTDSYIPCGGKDWEPK
;
A
#
# COMPACT_ATOMS: atom_id res chain seq x y z
N MET A 1 1.70 -5.48 -1.31
CA MET A 1 1.18 -4.67 -0.17
C MET A 1 2.15 -4.59 1.01
N GLY A 2 2.85 -5.68 1.38
CA GLY A 2 3.72 -5.70 2.56
C GLY A 2 4.83 -4.64 2.59
N GLU A 3 5.45 -4.33 1.45
CA GLU A 3 6.52 -3.32 1.39
C GLU A 3 6.01 -1.89 1.71
N ILE A 4 4.78 -1.56 1.29
CA ILE A 4 4.15 -0.27 1.56
C ILE A 4 3.85 -0.14 3.06
N VAL A 5 3.30 -1.20 3.66
CA VAL A 5 2.99 -1.25 5.08
C VAL A 5 4.28 -1.18 5.90
N TYR A 6 5.30 -1.95 5.54
CA TYR A 6 6.59 -1.98 6.23
C TYR A 6 7.28 -0.61 6.24
N LYS A 7 7.34 0.07 5.09
CA LYS A 7 7.91 1.43 4.99
C LYS A 7 7.11 2.46 5.81
N THR A 8 5.80 2.26 5.93
CA THR A 8 4.94 3.14 6.73
C THR A 8 5.18 2.94 8.23
N ILE A 9 5.30 1.68 8.69
CA ILE A 9 5.60 1.35 10.09
C ILE A 9 6.99 1.87 10.51
N ILE A 10 7.99 1.72 9.64
CA ILE A 10 9.33 2.28 9.92
C ILE A 10 9.25 3.79 10.05
N ARG A 11 8.60 4.47 9.10
CA ARG A 11 8.47 5.94 9.14
C ARG A 11 7.72 6.41 10.37
N SER A 12 6.62 5.77 10.74
CA SER A 12 5.87 6.15 11.95
C SER A 12 6.69 5.96 13.22
N GLY A 13 7.42 4.84 13.35
CA GLY A 13 8.33 4.62 14.47
C GLY A 13 9.42 5.69 14.56
N LEU A 14 10.00 6.07 13.42
CA LEU A 14 11.02 7.13 13.35
C LEU A 14 10.44 8.50 13.72
N THR A 15 9.24 8.83 13.24
CA THR A 15 8.54 10.08 13.61
C THR A 15 8.27 10.15 15.11
N LEU A 16 7.83 9.05 15.74
CA LEU A 16 7.59 9.01 17.19
C LEU A 16 8.88 9.17 18.00
N LEU A 17 9.98 8.55 17.57
CA LEU A 17 11.28 8.72 18.22
C LEU A 17 11.78 10.17 18.14
N ILE A 18 11.64 10.79 16.96
CA ILE A 18 11.98 12.20 16.75
C ILE A 18 11.12 13.08 17.67
N LEU A 19 9.79 12.91 17.68
CA LEU A 19 8.90 13.69 18.54
C LEU A 19 9.22 13.50 20.03
N TRP A 20 9.59 12.29 20.46
CA TRP A 20 10.00 12.05 21.83
C TRP A 20 11.25 12.84 22.22
N PHE A 21 12.26 12.89 21.34
CA PHE A 21 13.48 13.67 21.57
C PHE A 21 13.20 15.19 21.61
N LEU A 22 12.31 15.66 20.73
CA LEU A 22 11.95 17.08 20.62
C LEU A 22 10.98 17.55 21.72
N LYS A 23 10.37 16.64 22.49
CA LYS A 23 9.43 16.97 23.58
C LYS A 23 10.02 17.94 24.60
N ASN A 24 11.30 17.79 24.95
CA ASN A 24 11.95 18.62 25.96
C ASN A 24 12.41 20.00 25.42
N HIS A 25 12.30 20.23 24.12
CA HIS A 25 12.77 21.46 23.47
C HIS A 25 11.64 22.42 23.10
N PHE A 26 10.40 21.94 23.07
CA PHE A 26 9.21 22.73 22.69
C PHE A 26 8.27 22.92 23.87
N ASP A 27 7.72 24.13 24.00
CA ASP A 27 6.60 24.40 24.91
C ASP A 27 5.43 23.45 24.62
N GLU A 28 4.78 22.94 25.68
CA GLU A 28 3.73 21.91 25.59
C GLU A 28 2.59 22.32 24.64
N LYS A 29 2.31 23.62 24.54
CA LYS A 29 1.26 24.17 23.68
C LYS A 29 1.55 24.01 22.18
N TYR A 30 2.82 24.13 21.78
CA TYR A 30 3.23 23.98 20.38
C TYR A 30 3.57 22.53 20.02
N PHE A 31 3.97 21.73 21.01
CA PHE A 31 4.32 20.33 20.84
C PHE A 31 3.20 19.51 20.17
N TRP A 32 1.95 19.70 20.60
CA TRP A 32 0.79 18.98 20.03
C TRP A 32 0.54 19.33 18.56
N ILE A 33 0.63 20.62 18.21
CA ILE A 33 0.41 21.09 16.83
C ILE A 33 1.52 20.56 15.92
N VAL A 34 2.78 20.67 16.36
CA VAL A 34 3.94 20.17 15.61
C VAL A 34 3.86 18.65 15.43
N SER A 35 3.44 17.92 16.45
CA SER A 35 3.27 16.46 16.40
C SER A 35 2.23 16.03 15.37
N LEU A 36 1.05 16.68 15.36
CA LEU A 36 0.00 16.41 14.38
C LEU A 36 0.47 16.68 12.95
N LEU A 37 1.16 17.80 12.75
CA LEU A 37 1.64 18.21 11.44
C LEU A 37 2.74 17.26 10.93
N ALA A 38 3.64 16.82 11.83
CA ALA A 38 4.67 15.84 11.51
C ALA A 38 4.07 14.49 11.11
N ILE A 39 3.09 13.97 11.87
CA ILE A 39 2.42 12.70 11.53
C ILE A 39 1.70 12.82 10.18
N PHE A 40 1.02 13.93 9.92
CA PHE A 40 0.32 14.13 8.66
C PHE A 40 1.28 14.14 7.46
N PHE A 41 2.38 14.89 7.55
CA PHE A 41 3.34 14.98 6.45
C PHE A 41 4.18 13.72 6.27
N PHE A 42 4.63 13.08 7.34
CA PHE A 42 5.57 11.96 7.27
C PHE A 42 4.91 10.59 7.21
N VAL A 43 3.66 10.44 7.65
CA VAL A 43 2.95 9.16 7.66
C VAL A 43 1.81 9.17 6.65
N ILE A 44 0.88 10.11 6.76
CA ILE A 44 -0.35 10.11 5.94
C ILE A 44 -0.03 10.37 4.47
N ASN A 45 0.75 11.40 4.17
CA ASN A 45 1.07 11.77 2.79
C ASN A 45 1.78 10.65 1.99
N PRO A 46 2.88 10.03 2.47
CA PRO A 46 3.51 8.93 1.73
C PRO A 46 2.65 7.66 1.68
N ALA A 47 1.82 7.40 2.69
CA ALA A 47 0.86 6.30 2.66
C ALA A 47 -0.17 6.51 1.54
N TYR A 48 -0.71 7.72 1.41
CA TYR A 48 -1.65 8.07 0.34
C TYR A 48 -1.01 7.97 -1.06
N MET A 49 0.21 8.49 -1.23
CA MET A 49 0.95 8.37 -2.49
C MET A 49 1.24 6.91 -2.87
N SER A 50 1.61 6.08 -1.89
CA SER A 50 1.85 4.65 -2.11
C SER A 50 0.57 3.90 -2.48
N TYR A 51 -0.55 4.26 -1.85
CA TYR A 51 -1.87 3.71 -2.17
C TYR A 51 -2.32 4.11 -3.57
N LYS A 52 -2.14 5.39 -3.94
CA LYS A 52 -2.47 5.88 -5.28
C LYS A 52 -1.63 5.17 -6.35
N ARG A 53 -0.34 4.98 -6.12
CA ARG A 53 0.56 4.26 -7.04
C ARG A 53 0.18 2.79 -7.17
N PHE A 54 -0.26 2.15 -6.08
CA PHE A 54 -0.82 0.80 -6.13
C PHE A 54 -2.07 0.77 -7.01
N LEU A 55 -3.05 1.66 -6.76
CA LEU A 55 -4.24 1.75 -7.61
C LEU A 55 -3.94 2.00 -9.09
N GLU A 56 -2.95 2.84 -9.39
CA GLU A 56 -2.60 3.22 -10.77
C GLU A 56 -1.93 2.08 -11.54
N ILE A 57 -0.99 1.36 -10.91
CA ILE A 57 -0.39 0.14 -11.47
C ILE A 57 -1.48 -0.92 -11.68
N ASN A 58 -2.39 -1.04 -10.71
CA ASN A 58 -3.43 -2.06 -10.72
C ASN A 58 -4.50 -1.79 -11.78
N LYS A 59 -4.80 -0.52 -12.07
CA LYS A 59 -5.75 -0.13 -13.11
C LYS A 59 -5.30 -0.56 -14.51
N ASN A 60 -3.99 -0.63 -14.74
CA ASN A 60 -3.43 -1.17 -15.99
C ASN A 60 -3.53 -2.70 -16.04
N ILE A 61 -3.33 -3.39 -14.92
CA ILE A 61 -3.47 -4.86 -14.84
C ILE A 61 -4.94 -5.30 -14.97
N GLU A 62 -5.87 -4.52 -14.40
CA GLU A 62 -7.32 -4.80 -14.43
C GLU A 62 -7.93 -4.62 -15.83
N SER A 63 -7.42 -3.68 -16.63
CA SER A 63 -7.93 -3.42 -17.99
C SER A 63 -7.19 -4.17 -19.10
N GLY A 64 -5.96 -4.66 -18.84
CA GLY A 64 -5.11 -5.29 -19.86
C GLY A 64 -5.01 -6.82 -19.84
N THR A 65 -5.48 -7.52 -18.79
CA THR A 65 -5.23 -8.96 -18.64
C THR A 65 -6.50 -9.79 -18.53
N LEU A 66 -6.54 -10.96 -19.22
CA LEU A 66 -7.62 -11.95 -19.13
C LEU A 66 -7.94 -12.34 -17.67
N CYS A 67 -6.96 -12.26 -16.76
CA CYS A 67 -7.12 -12.54 -15.34
C CYS A 67 -8.16 -11.66 -14.61
N SER A 68 -8.40 -10.42 -15.05
CA SER A 68 -9.34 -9.51 -14.37
C SER A 68 -10.81 -9.93 -14.49
N LEU A 69 -11.11 -10.74 -15.51
CA LEU A 69 -12.42 -11.32 -15.80
C LEU A 69 -12.64 -12.68 -15.10
N CYS A 70 -11.62 -13.20 -14.41
CA CYS A 70 -11.69 -14.50 -13.75
C CYS A 70 -12.47 -14.42 -12.42
N LYS A 71 -13.32 -15.42 -12.14
CA LYS A 71 -14.04 -15.55 -10.86
C LYS A 71 -13.12 -15.63 -9.65
N HIS A 72 -11.96 -16.26 -9.81
CA HIS A 72 -10.98 -16.53 -8.75
C HIS A 72 -9.95 -15.41 -8.56
N PHE A 73 -10.12 -14.27 -9.24
CA PHE A 73 -9.24 -13.12 -9.10
C PHE A 73 -9.79 -12.14 -8.05
N ASP A 74 -9.01 -11.93 -6.99
CA ASP A 74 -9.27 -10.89 -6.01
C ASP A 74 -8.65 -9.56 -6.47
N LYS A 75 -9.52 -8.59 -6.75
CA LYS A 75 -9.13 -7.24 -7.18
C LYS A 75 -8.48 -6.44 -6.06
N SER A 76 -8.79 -6.74 -4.81
CA SER A 76 -8.24 -6.01 -3.66
C SER A 76 -6.76 -6.34 -3.48
N ALA A 77 -6.40 -7.62 -3.57
CA ALA A 77 -5.05 -8.13 -3.34
C ALA A 77 -4.22 -8.36 -4.61
N ILE A 78 -4.83 -8.25 -5.81
CA ILE A 78 -4.28 -8.77 -7.08
C ILE A 78 -3.73 -10.16 -6.86
N LEU A 79 -4.63 -11.07 -6.53
CA LEU A 79 -4.27 -12.42 -6.16
C LEU A 79 -5.21 -13.38 -6.88
N CYS A 80 -4.64 -14.40 -7.50
CA CYS A 80 -5.43 -15.55 -7.89
C CYS A 80 -5.62 -16.42 -6.64
N ILE A 81 -6.82 -16.44 -6.07
CA ILE A 81 -7.14 -17.17 -4.83
C ILE A 81 -6.88 -18.67 -4.99
N LYS A 82 -7.07 -19.22 -6.20
CA LYS A 82 -6.89 -20.65 -6.48
C LYS A 82 -5.44 -21.13 -6.40
N TYR A 83 -4.49 -20.26 -6.75
CA TYR A 83 -3.06 -20.62 -6.78
C TYR A 83 -2.21 -19.82 -5.78
N ASP A 84 -2.84 -18.91 -5.03
CA ASP A 84 -2.19 -17.98 -4.10
C ASP A 84 -0.98 -17.25 -4.73
N LYS A 85 -1.16 -16.83 -5.99
CA LYS A 85 -0.13 -16.19 -6.81
C LYS A 85 -0.57 -14.83 -7.29
N HIS A 86 0.36 -13.88 -7.25
CA HIS A 86 0.18 -12.55 -7.80
C HIS A 86 0.43 -12.57 -9.32
N PRO A 87 -0.59 -12.33 -10.17
CA PRO A 87 -0.37 -12.11 -11.60
C PRO A 87 0.48 -10.85 -11.81
N THR A 88 1.33 -10.88 -12.84
CA THR A 88 2.16 -9.76 -13.30
C THR A 88 1.98 -9.62 -14.81
N ASP A 89 2.35 -8.48 -15.42
CA ASP A 89 2.16 -8.25 -16.87
C ASP A 89 2.78 -9.34 -17.76
N SER A 90 3.85 -9.99 -17.29
CA SER A 90 4.52 -11.11 -17.97
C SER A 90 4.18 -12.50 -17.42
N TYR A 91 3.40 -12.58 -16.35
CA TYR A 91 3.11 -13.83 -15.65
C TYR A 91 1.62 -14.00 -15.34
N ILE A 92 0.99 -14.91 -16.07
CA ILE A 92 -0.38 -15.35 -15.84
C ILE A 92 -0.34 -16.63 -15.00
N PRO A 93 -0.89 -16.64 -13.76
CA PRO A 93 -1.00 -17.85 -12.97
C PRO A 93 -1.87 -18.88 -13.71
N CYS A 94 -1.35 -20.11 -13.85
CA CYS A 94 -1.91 -21.22 -14.64
C CYS A 94 -1.92 -21.03 -16.18
N GLY A 95 -1.30 -19.97 -16.71
CA GLY A 95 -1.21 -19.76 -18.16
C GLY A 95 -2.56 -19.68 -18.89
N GLY A 96 -3.64 -19.35 -18.19
CA GLY A 96 -4.99 -19.27 -18.73
C GLY A 96 -5.75 -20.60 -18.86
N LYS A 97 -5.19 -21.74 -18.45
CA LYS A 97 -5.84 -23.07 -18.62
C LYS A 97 -7.03 -23.29 -17.69
N ASP A 98 -6.93 -22.79 -16.45
CA ASP A 98 -7.98 -22.90 -15.43
C ASP A 98 -8.72 -21.58 -15.23
N TRP A 99 -8.85 -20.81 -16.31
CA TRP A 99 -9.56 -19.54 -16.31
C TRP A 99 -11.08 -19.79 -16.41
N GLU A 100 -11.83 -19.28 -15.45
CA GLU A 100 -13.30 -19.34 -15.44
C GLU A 100 -13.89 -17.93 -15.50
N PRO A 101 -14.77 -17.64 -16.48
CA PRO A 101 -15.43 -16.34 -16.56
C PRO A 101 -16.34 -16.10 -15.34
N LYS A 102 -16.50 -14.83 -14.97
CA LYS A 102 -17.52 -14.39 -14.00
C LYS A 102 -18.92 -14.47 -14.57
#